data_AF-I6U4P1-F1
#
_entry.id   AF-I6U4P1-F1
#
_cell.length_a   1.000
_cell.length_b   1.000
_cell.length_c   1.000
_cell.angle_alpha   90.00
_cell.angle_beta   90.00
_cell.angle_gamma   90.00
#
_symmetry.space_group_name_H-M   'P 1'
#
loop_
_entity.id
_entity.type
_entity.pdbx_description
1 polymer ?
#
loop_
_entity_poly.entity_id
_entity_poly.type
_entity_poly.pdbx_seq_one_letter_code
_entity_poly.pdbx_strand_id
1 'polypeptide(L)'
;RACVACRHLYFQGACLWACPPGTYQYESWRCVTAERCASLHSVPGRASTFGIHQGSCLAQCPSGFTRNSSSIFCHKCEGLCPKECKVGTKTIDSIQAAQDLVGCTHVEGSLILNLRQGYNLEPQLQHSLGLVETITGFLKIKHSFALVSLGFFKNLKLIRGDAMVDG
;
A
#
# COMPACT_ATOMS: atom_id res chain seq x y z
N ARG A 1 -16.29 -43.37 -7.42
CA ARG A 1 -17.19 -42.40 -8.08
C ARG A 1 -16.37 -41.16 -8.42
N ALA A 2 -16.28 -40.79 -9.70
CA ALA A 2 -15.65 -39.53 -10.11
C ALA A 2 -16.72 -38.42 -10.09
N CYS A 3 -16.48 -37.34 -9.35
CA CYS A 3 -17.36 -36.16 -9.35
C CYS A 3 -16.99 -35.24 -10.50
N VAL A 4 -17.99 -34.72 -11.23
CA VAL A 4 -17.79 -33.74 -12.31
C VAL A 4 -17.64 -32.32 -11.76
N ALA A 5 -18.37 -32.00 -10.69
CA ALA A 5 -18.31 -30.72 -9.98
C ALA A 5 -18.56 -30.93 -8.48
N CYS A 6 -17.99 -30.05 -7.66
CA CYS A 6 -18.19 -30.06 -6.21
C CYS A 6 -19.29 -29.07 -5.82
N ARG A 7 -20.18 -29.50 -4.92
CA ARG A 7 -21.22 -28.63 -4.36
C ARG A 7 -20.66 -27.49 -3.49
N HIS A 8 -19.55 -27.74 -2.79
CA HIS A 8 -18.91 -26.79 -1.89
C HIS A 8 -17.49 -26.48 -2.40
N LEU A 9 -16.48 -27.17 -1.87
CA LEU A 9 -15.09 -26.86 -2.15
C LEU A 9 -14.39 -28.01 -2.85
N TYR A 10 -13.50 -27.68 -3.77
CA TYR A 10 -12.59 -28.60 -4.43
C TYR A 10 -11.16 -28.45 -3.90
N PHE A 11 -10.51 -29.57 -3.59
CA PHE A 11 -9.08 -29.61 -3.30
C PHE A 11 -8.49 -30.99 -3.65
N GLN A 12 -7.40 -31.02 -4.43
CA GLN A 12 -6.63 -32.23 -4.76
C GLN A 12 -7.48 -33.44 -5.20
N GLY A 13 -8.46 -33.21 -6.09
CA GLY A 13 -9.31 -34.29 -6.62
C GLY A 13 -10.49 -34.69 -5.72
N ALA A 14 -10.65 -34.09 -4.54
CA ALA A 14 -11.73 -34.36 -3.60
C ALA A 14 -12.72 -33.18 -3.48
N CYS A 15 -13.99 -33.52 -3.27
CA CYS A 15 -15.01 -32.55 -2.88
C CYS A 15 -15.13 -32.51 -1.35
N LEU A 16 -14.94 -31.33 -0.77
CA LEU A 16 -14.86 -31.10 0.66
C LEU A 16 -15.93 -30.09 1.10
N TRP A 17 -16.37 -30.20 2.36
CA TRP A 17 -17.28 -29.23 2.97
C TRP A 17 -16.56 -27.98 3.48
N ALA A 18 -15.31 -28.12 3.92
CA ALA A 18 -14.45 -27.05 4.40
C ALA A 18 -13.02 -27.28 3.91
N CYS A 19 -12.24 -26.20 3.84
CA CYS A 19 -10.83 -26.31 3.48
C CYS A 19 -10.04 -27.05 4.57
N PRO A 20 -9.17 -28.01 4.22
CA PRO A 20 -8.35 -28.71 5.18
C PRO A 20 -7.33 -27.75 5.84
N PRO A 21 -6.80 -28.10 7.02
CA PRO A 21 -5.79 -27.31 7.70
C PRO A 21 -4.61 -26.96 6.78
N GLY A 22 -4.15 -25.70 6.83
CA GLY A 22 -3.08 -25.19 5.96
C GLY A 22 -3.54 -24.76 4.56
N THR A 23 -4.85 -24.79 4.29
CA THR A 23 -5.43 -24.31 3.02
C THR A 23 -6.53 -23.29 3.26
N TYR A 24 -6.83 -22.51 2.22
CA TYR A 24 -7.69 -21.33 2.30
C TYR A 24 -8.69 -21.31 1.15
N GLN A 25 -9.92 -20.88 1.45
CA GLN A 25 -10.98 -20.75 0.46
C GLN A 25 -10.63 -19.66 -0.56
N TYR A 26 -10.77 -19.97 -1.84
CA TYR A 26 -10.58 -19.02 -2.93
C TYR A 26 -11.75 -19.10 -3.90
N GLU A 27 -12.30 -17.93 -4.26
CA GLU A 27 -13.49 -17.77 -5.12
C GLU A 27 -14.72 -18.59 -4.69
N SER A 28 -14.75 -19.01 -3.42
CA SER A 28 -15.84 -19.79 -2.84
C SER A 28 -16.09 -21.18 -3.43
N TRP A 29 -15.19 -21.72 -4.26
CA TRP A 29 -15.36 -23.04 -4.86
C TRP A 29 -14.16 -23.98 -4.71
N ARG A 30 -12.99 -23.47 -4.28
CA ARG A 30 -11.78 -24.29 -4.10
C ARG A 30 -10.94 -23.86 -2.92
N CYS A 31 -10.04 -24.75 -2.51
CA CYS A 31 -9.00 -24.47 -1.54
C CYS A 31 -7.64 -24.27 -2.21
N VAL A 32 -6.82 -23.38 -1.65
CA VAL A 32 -5.44 -23.11 -2.09
C VAL A 32 -4.50 -23.09 -0.90
N THR A 33 -3.23 -23.43 -1.12
CA THR A 33 -2.18 -23.22 -0.10
C THR A 33 -1.81 -21.74 0.02
N ALA A 34 -1.08 -21.37 1.06
CA ALA A 34 -0.57 -20.01 1.24
C ALA A 34 0.32 -19.57 0.07
N GLU A 35 1.19 -20.46 -0.41
CA GLU A 35 2.11 -20.21 -1.52
C GLU A 35 1.36 -20.01 -2.83
N ARG A 36 0.30 -20.81 -3.05
CA ARG A 36 -0.55 -20.62 -4.22
C ARG A 36 -1.28 -19.28 -4.12
N CYS A 37 -1.83 -18.91 -2.96
CA CYS A 37 -2.48 -17.62 -2.75
C CYS A 37 -1.53 -16.45 -3.08
N ALA A 38 -0.29 -16.49 -2.58
CA ALA A 38 0.71 -15.45 -2.81
C ALA A 38 1.13 -15.30 -4.29
N SER A 39 1.05 -16.38 -5.08
CA SER A 39 1.41 -16.41 -6.50
C SER A 39 0.23 -16.23 -7.45
N LEU A 40 -1.01 -16.07 -6.95
CA LEU A 40 -2.15 -15.80 -7.80
C LEU A 40 -1.99 -14.44 -8.50
N HIS A 41 -2.09 -14.47 -9.83
CA HIS A 41 -1.94 -13.29 -10.69
C HIS A 41 -0.65 -12.48 -10.44
N SER A 42 0.41 -13.13 -9.95
CA SER A 42 1.71 -12.48 -9.84
C SER A 42 2.26 -12.22 -11.24
N VAL A 43 2.70 -10.98 -11.46
CA VAL A 43 3.33 -10.56 -12.72
C VAL A 43 4.78 -10.18 -12.40
N PRO A 44 5.78 -10.53 -13.23
CA PRO A 44 7.14 -10.08 -13.04
C PRO A 44 7.20 -8.56 -12.85
N GLY A 45 7.84 -8.09 -11.78
CA GLY A 45 7.94 -6.66 -11.45
C GLY A 45 6.74 -6.06 -10.71
N ARG A 46 5.65 -6.81 -10.48
CA ARG A 46 4.51 -6.35 -9.66
C ARG A 46 4.27 -7.29 -8.49
N ALA A 47 4.36 -6.78 -7.27
CA ALA A 47 3.98 -7.54 -6.09
C ALA A 47 2.50 -7.97 -6.21
N SER A 48 2.21 -9.23 -5.89
CA SER A 48 0.83 -9.69 -5.73
C SER A 48 0.13 -8.81 -4.69
N THR A 49 -1.19 -8.61 -4.82
CA THR A 49 -2.02 -7.92 -3.82
C THR A 49 -2.81 -8.89 -2.96
N PHE A 50 -2.79 -10.19 -3.31
CA PHE A 50 -3.54 -11.22 -2.60
C PHE A 50 -3.14 -11.30 -1.14
N GLY A 51 -4.08 -11.63 -0.27
CA GLY A 51 -3.86 -11.78 1.17
C GLY A 51 -4.83 -12.76 1.80
N ILE A 52 -4.40 -13.40 2.89
CA ILE A 52 -5.22 -14.36 3.62
C ILE A 52 -5.88 -13.69 4.82
N HIS A 53 -7.20 -13.78 4.89
CA HIS A 53 -7.99 -13.27 6.01
C HIS A 53 -9.10 -14.27 6.37
N GLN A 54 -9.20 -14.63 7.65
CA GLN A 54 -10.26 -15.51 8.18
C GLN A 54 -10.50 -16.78 7.33
N GLY A 55 -9.43 -17.50 6.98
CA GLY A 55 -9.53 -18.74 6.21
C GLY A 55 -9.75 -18.56 4.70
N SER A 56 -9.79 -17.31 4.20
CA SER A 56 -10.02 -16.99 2.79
C SER A 56 -8.81 -16.31 2.15
N CYS A 57 -8.49 -16.69 0.92
CA CYS A 57 -7.53 -16.01 0.05
C CYS A 57 -8.25 -14.94 -0.78
N LEU A 58 -7.99 -13.67 -0.48
CA LEU A 58 -8.67 -12.51 -1.06
C LEU A 58 -7.72 -11.75 -2.00
N ALA A 59 -8.25 -11.10 -3.03
CA ALA A 59 -7.46 -10.29 -3.96
C ALA A 59 -6.80 -9.07 -3.32
N GLN A 60 -7.37 -8.58 -2.21
CA GLN A 60 -6.82 -7.53 -1.36
C GLN A 60 -7.31 -7.76 0.08
N CYS A 61 -6.51 -7.34 1.07
CA CYS A 61 -6.96 -7.33 2.45
C CYS A 61 -8.21 -6.43 2.62
N PRO A 62 -9.17 -6.82 3.47
CA PRO A 62 -10.36 -6.01 3.72
C PRO A 62 -10.02 -4.69 4.42
N SER A 63 -10.95 -3.73 4.38
CA SER A 63 -10.81 -2.44 5.06
C SER A 63 -10.42 -2.59 6.54
N GLY A 64 -9.39 -1.85 6.97
CA GLY A 64 -8.86 -1.94 8.33
C GLY A 64 -7.83 -3.06 8.55
N PHE A 65 -7.51 -3.82 7.49
CA PHE A 65 -6.45 -4.82 7.51
C PHE A 65 -5.41 -4.54 6.42
N THR A 66 -4.16 -4.87 6.71
CA THR A 66 -3.04 -4.77 5.78
C THR A 66 -2.16 -6.00 5.89
N ARG A 67 -1.19 -6.12 4.98
CA ARG A 67 -0.13 -7.11 5.08
C ARG A 67 1.20 -6.48 4.69
N ASN A 68 2.29 -7.01 5.24
CA ASN A 68 3.63 -6.61 4.87
C ASN A 68 4.15 -7.50 3.72
N SER A 69 5.36 -7.20 3.24
CA SER A 69 6.06 -8.03 2.24
C SER A 69 6.44 -9.41 2.78
N SER A 70 6.63 -9.53 4.11
CA SER A 70 7.10 -10.76 4.77
C SER A 70 5.99 -11.77 5.08
N SER A 71 4.71 -11.38 5.04
CA SER A 71 3.58 -12.24 5.40
C SER A 71 2.42 -12.06 4.43
N ILE A 72 1.83 -13.17 4.01
CA ILE A 72 0.61 -13.20 3.20
C ILE A 72 -0.66 -12.97 4.02
N PHE A 73 -0.57 -13.06 5.35
CA PHE A 73 -1.72 -12.92 6.24
C PHE A 73 -2.05 -11.45 6.52
N CYS A 74 -3.32 -11.11 6.35
CA CYS A 74 -3.86 -9.80 6.65
C CYS A 74 -3.99 -9.64 8.17
N HIS A 75 -3.32 -8.61 8.72
CA HIS A 75 -3.40 -8.22 10.12
C HIS A 75 -4.13 -6.89 10.26
N LYS A 76 -4.76 -6.68 11.42
CA LYS A 76 -5.50 -5.45 11.70
C LYS A 76 -4.53 -4.28 11.80
N CYS A 77 -4.88 -3.17 11.19
CA CYS A 77 -4.10 -1.93 11.28
C CYS A 77 -4.32 -1.27 12.65
N GLU A 78 -3.27 -0.66 13.20
CA GLU A 78 -3.41 0.29 14.31
C GLU A 78 -3.75 1.67 13.72
N GLY A 79 -5.03 2.05 13.74
CA GLY A 79 -5.50 3.27 13.09
C GLY A 79 -5.67 3.12 11.58
N LEU A 80 -5.20 4.10 10.80
CA LEU A 80 -5.26 4.05 9.33
C LEU A 80 -4.23 3.04 8.80
N CYS A 81 -4.65 2.20 7.85
CA CYS A 81 -3.74 1.24 7.25
C CYS A 81 -2.60 1.94 6.49
N PRO A 82 -1.35 1.53 6.71
CA PRO A 82 -0.23 2.07 5.97
C PRO A 82 -0.42 1.92 4.45
N LYS A 83 -0.23 3.01 3.71
CA LYS A 83 -0.19 3.02 2.25
C LYS A 83 1.20 3.44 1.80
N GLU A 84 1.91 2.48 1.23
CA GLU A 84 3.22 2.71 0.62
C GLU A 84 3.05 3.23 -0.81
N CYS A 85 3.75 4.31 -1.12
CA CYS A 85 3.76 4.95 -2.42
C CYS A 85 5.20 5.07 -2.90
N LYS A 86 5.56 4.30 -3.94
CA LYS A 86 6.89 4.30 -4.55
C LYS A 86 6.98 5.40 -5.59
N VAL A 87 7.80 6.42 -5.32
CA VAL A 87 7.90 7.61 -6.17
C VAL A 87 9.31 7.93 -6.63
N GLY A 88 10.34 7.24 -6.12
CA GLY A 88 11.73 7.52 -6.47
C GLY A 88 12.13 8.92 -6.01
N THR A 89 12.37 9.87 -6.91
CA THR A 89 12.50 11.29 -6.54
C THR A 89 11.36 12.07 -7.16
N LYS A 90 10.47 12.64 -6.33
CA LYS A 90 9.29 13.36 -6.79
C LYS A 90 9.41 14.85 -6.49
N THR A 91 9.32 15.66 -7.54
CA THR A 91 9.20 17.12 -7.40
C THR A 91 7.72 17.50 -7.28
N ILE A 92 7.40 18.30 -6.27
CA ILE A 92 6.10 18.90 -6.02
C ILE A 92 6.22 20.39 -6.32
N ASP A 93 5.90 20.77 -7.54
CA ASP A 93 5.91 22.15 -8.05
C ASP A 93 4.50 22.71 -8.29
N SER A 94 3.47 21.90 -8.04
CA SER A 94 2.06 22.24 -8.17
C SER A 94 1.19 21.38 -7.24
N ILE A 95 -0.06 21.80 -7.02
CA ILE A 95 -1.05 20.98 -6.28
C ILE A 95 -1.34 19.68 -7.01
N GLN A 96 -1.41 19.71 -8.35
CA GLN A 96 -1.63 18.50 -9.15
C GLN A 96 -0.52 17.47 -8.93
N ALA A 97 0.74 17.92 -8.86
CA ALA A 97 1.86 17.02 -8.57
C ALA A 97 1.76 16.39 -7.17
N ALA A 98 1.17 17.09 -6.19
CA ALA A 98 0.96 16.54 -4.85
C ALA A 98 -0.16 15.49 -4.79
N GLN A 99 -1.15 15.53 -5.69
CA GLN A 99 -2.31 14.63 -5.65
C GLN A 99 -1.94 13.15 -5.77
N ASP A 100 -0.83 12.81 -6.42
CA ASP A 100 -0.32 11.43 -6.49
C ASP A 100 -0.01 10.83 -5.12
N LEU A 101 0.15 11.68 -4.10
CA LEU A 101 0.47 11.29 -2.73
C LEU A 101 -0.75 11.23 -1.79
N VAL A 102 -1.96 11.50 -2.30
CA VAL A 102 -3.20 11.43 -1.50
C VAL A 102 -3.36 10.04 -0.89
N GLY A 103 -3.53 10.03 0.44
CA GLY A 103 -3.69 8.82 1.24
C GLY A 103 -2.39 8.06 1.53
N CYS A 104 -1.25 8.47 0.98
CA CYS A 104 0.04 7.84 1.26
C CYS A 104 0.47 8.14 2.69
N THR A 105 0.89 7.10 3.41
CA THR A 105 1.49 7.25 4.74
C THR A 105 3.00 6.98 4.73
N HIS A 106 3.47 6.16 3.79
CA HIS A 106 4.87 5.83 3.60
C HIS A 106 5.29 6.16 2.16
N VAL A 107 6.24 7.07 2.01
CA VAL A 107 6.77 7.47 0.70
C VAL A 107 8.12 6.80 0.50
N GLU A 108 8.16 5.78 -0.37
CA GLU A 108 9.40 5.17 -0.84
C GLU A 108 10.01 6.06 -1.93
N GLY A 109 10.91 6.93 -1.48
CA GLY A 109 11.54 7.95 -2.30
C GLY A 109 11.91 9.21 -1.54
N SER A 110 12.27 10.23 -2.30
CA SER A 110 12.60 11.58 -1.86
C SER A 110 11.59 12.59 -2.41
N LEU A 111 11.31 13.64 -1.65
CA LEU A 111 10.40 14.72 -2.04
C LEU A 111 11.17 16.03 -2.21
N ILE A 112 10.89 16.75 -3.30
CA ILE A 112 11.42 18.09 -3.56
C ILE A 112 10.24 19.06 -3.70
N LEU A 113 10.02 19.94 -2.72
CA LEU A 113 9.06 21.03 -2.85
C LEU A 113 9.70 22.20 -3.61
N ASN A 114 9.01 22.67 -4.65
CA ASN A 114 9.44 23.73 -5.55
C ASN A 114 8.28 24.65 -5.99
N LEU A 115 7.53 25.17 -5.00
CA LEU A 115 6.31 25.95 -5.20
C LEU A 115 6.59 27.46 -5.30
N ARG A 116 6.96 27.91 -6.50
CA ARG A 116 7.37 29.31 -6.75
C ARG A 116 6.25 30.33 -6.57
N GLN A 117 5.02 29.94 -6.90
CA GLN A 117 3.84 30.81 -6.90
C GLN A 117 2.64 30.03 -6.36
N GLY A 118 1.66 30.76 -5.82
CA GLY A 118 0.41 30.20 -5.30
C GLY A 118 -0.08 30.97 -4.09
N TYR A 119 -1.39 30.91 -3.83
CA TYR A 119 -2.03 31.54 -2.68
C TYR A 119 -2.78 30.48 -1.88
N ASN A 120 -2.61 30.49 -0.56
CA ASN A 120 -3.32 29.60 0.36
C ASN A 120 -3.25 28.11 -0.02
N LEU A 121 -2.04 27.61 -0.33
CA LEU A 121 -1.81 26.24 -0.78
C LEU A 121 -1.94 25.20 0.34
N GLU A 122 -1.88 25.63 1.60
CA GLU A 122 -1.78 24.75 2.77
C GLU A 122 -2.92 23.72 2.87
N PRO A 123 -4.22 24.05 2.68
CA PRO A 123 -5.29 23.07 2.77
C PRO A 123 -5.17 21.95 1.71
N GLN A 124 -4.75 22.31 0.49
CA GLN A 124 -4.61 21.37 -0.62
C GLN A 124 -3.37 20.48 -0.45
N LEU A 125 -2.27 21.07 0.03
CA LEU A 125 -1.07 20.33 0.39
C LEU A 125 -1.34 19.41 1.58
N GLN A 126 -2.11 19.85 2.57
CA GLN A 126 -2.46 19.03 3.72
C GLN A 126 -3.37 17.87 3.33
N HIS A 127 -4.32 18.08 2.40
CA HIS A 127 -5.11 16.98 1.86
C HIS A 127 -4.23 15.93 1.16
N SER A 128 -3.18 16.38 0.46
CA SER A 128 -2.31 15.51 -0.32
C SER A 128 -1.20 14.84 0.50
N LEU A 129 -0.65 15.54 1.49
CA LEU A 129 0.58 15.17 2.19
C LEU A 129 0.38 15.01 3.70
N GLY A 130 -0.79 15.35 4.23
CA GLY A 130 -1.03 15.39 5.69
C GLY A 130 -1.01 14.03 6.36
N LEU A 131 -1.25 12.95 5.61
CA LEU A 131 -1.17 11.58 6.10
C LEU A 131 0.23 10.98 5.99
N VAL A 132 1.18 11.64 5.31
CA VAL A 132 2.56 11.14 5.18
C VAL A 132 3.21 11.13 6.56
N GLU A 133 3.68 9.96 6.98
CA GLU A 133 4.35 9.71 8.25
C GLU A 133 5.85 9.49 8.08
N THR A 134 6.23 8.78 7.01
CA THR A 134 7.61 8.41 6.72
C THR A 134 7.99 8.73 5.29
N ILE A 135 9.16 9.34 5.11
CA ILE A 135 9.86 9.50 3.82
C ILE A 135 11.18 8.71 3.90
N THR A 136 11.44 7.84 2.93
CA THR A 136 12.63 6.98 2.98
C THR A 136 13.91 7.68 2.58
N GLY A 137 13.85 8.56 1.57
CA GLY A 137 14.97 9.37 1.12
C GLY A 137 15.06 10.70 1.87
N PHE A 138 15.17 11.79 1.12
CA PHE A 138 15.26 13.15 1.67
C PHE A 138 13.99 13.98 1.42
N LEU A 139 13.85 15.07 2.21
CA LEU A 139 12.88 16.13 1.97
C LEU A 139 13.64 17.43 1.68
N LYS A 140 13.57 17.94 0.44
CA LYS A 140 14.22 19.18 0.01
C LYS A 140 13.16 20.24 -0.25
N ILE A 141 13.36 21.44 0.28
CA ILE A 141 12.51 22.60 0.00
C ILE A 141 13.38 23.63 -0.71
N LYS A 142 13.03 23.97 -1.95
CA LYS A 142 13.74 24.96 -2.77
C LYS A 142 12.75 25.89 -3.44
N HIS A 143 13.12 27.16 -3.62
CA HIS A 143 12.33 28.17 -4.33
C HIS A 143 10.81 28.16 -4.04
N SER A 144 10.43 27.83 -2.79
CA SER A 144 9.04 27.63 -2.39
C SER A 144 8.50 28.87 -1.67
N PHE A 145 8.54 30.01 -2.35
CA PHE A 145 8.24 31.32 -1.76
C PHE A 145 6.77 31.47 -1.32
N ALA A 146 5.87 30.66 -1.89
CA ALA A 146 4.47 30.64 -1.50
C ALA A 146 4.20 29.90 -0.17
N LEU A 147 5.20 29.18 0.37
CA LEU A 147 5.06 28.44 1.62
C LEU A 147 5.55 29.29 2.80
N VAL A 148 4.64 29.57 3.74
CA VAL A 148 4.97 30.22 5.01
C VAL A 148 5.24 29.22 6.13
N SER A 149 4.80 27.97 5.98
CA SER A 149 4.90 26.90 6.96
C SER A 149 4.90 25.54 6.26
N LEU A 150 5.47 24.53 6.93
CA LEU A 150 5.36 23.12 6.56
C LEU A 150 4.24 22.40 7.35
N GLY A 151 3.37 23.15 8.01
CA GLY A 151 2.29 22.64 8.86
C GLY A 151 1.29 21.73 8.16
N PHE A 152 1.31 21.65 6.83
CA PHE A 152 0.56 20.67 6.05
C PHE A 152 1.07 19.23 6.19
N PHE A 153 2.34 19.01 6.57
CA PHE A 153 2.87 17.69 6.96
C PHE A 153 2.46 17.34 8.39
N LYS A 154 1.16 17.11 8.62
CA LYS A 154 0.60 16.88 9.96
C LYS A 154 1.17 15.66 10.67
N ASN A 155 1.41 14.58 9.92
CA ASN A 155 1.79 13.29 10.50
C ASN A 155 3.25 12.92 10.27
N LEU A 156 4.04 13.75 9.57
CA LEU A 156 5.41 13.42 9.22
C LEU A 156 6.28 13.32 10.49
N LYS A 157 6.80 12.13 10.76
CA LYS A 157 7.57 11.81 11.97
C LYS A 157 9.00 11.37 11.65
N LEU A 158 9.21 10.79 10.47
CA LEU A 158 10.49 10.17 10.12
C LEU A 158 10.91 10.50 8.68
N ILE A 159 12.15 10.96 8.54
CA ILE A 159 12.88 11.03 7.27
C ILE A 159 14.12 10.16 7.47
N ARG A 160 14.21 9.03 6.75
CA ARG A 160 15.28 8.04 7.02
C ARG A 160 16.64 8.45 6.46
N GLY A 161 16.65 9.12 5.30
CA GLY A 161 17.90 9.51 4.65
C GLY A 161 18.63 8.38 3.91
N ASP A 162 17.90 7.37 3.41
CA ASP A 162 18.48 6.28 2.61
C ASP A 162 19.15 6.79 1.32
N ALA A 163 18.77 7.98 0.87
CA ALA A 163 19.41 8.75 -0.19
C ALA A 163 19.64 10.19 0.30
N MET A 164 20.82 10.74 -0.03
CA MET A 164 21.22 12.10 0.33
C MET A 164 21.20 13.01 -0.90
N VAL A 165 21.10 14.32 -0.66
CA VAL A 165 21.17 15.33 -1.72
C VAL A 165 22.64 15.62 -2.01
N ASP A 166 23.07 15.53 -3.27
CA ASP A 166 24.36 16.08 -3.70
C ASP A 166 24.35 17.61 -3.53
N GLY A 167 25.36 18.13 -2.82
CA GLY A 167 25.48 19.53 -2.42
C GLY A 167 25.51 20.51 -3.58
#